data_AF-A0A2D5ZA66-F1
#
_entry.id   AF-A0A2D5ZA66-F1
#
_cell.length_a   1.000
_cell.length_b   1.000
_cell.length_c   1.000
_cell.angle_alpha   90.00
_cell.angle_beta   90.00
_cell.angle_gamma   90.00
#
_symmetry.space_group_name_H-M   'P 1'
#
loop_
_entity.id
_entity.type
_entity.pdbx_description
1 polymer ?
#
loop_
_entity_poly.entity_id
_entity_poly.type
_entity_poly.pdbx_seq_one_letter_code
_entity_poly.pdbx_strand_id
1 'polypeptide(L)'
;MTVYETVNHEQIRSWCQASGYWPASLPGQPDRIRVGGSKFAEPEALELLDWGDWFKAFDERQLKFVYDPTKGWFDLQSRNVRPD
;
A
#
# COMPACT_ATOMS: atom_id res chain seq x y z
N MET A 1 18.12 -4.33 9.73
CA MET A 1 17.16 -4.28 8.60
C MET A 1 16.59 -2.88 8.63
N THR A 2 16.91 -2.05 7.63
CA THR A 2 16.50 -0.64 7.63
C THR A 2 15.20 -0.54 6.86
N VAL A 3 14.09 -0.46 7.58
CA VAL A 3 12.78 -0.18 7.00
C VAL A 3 12.57 1.33 6.95
N TYR A 4 11.97 1.81 5.87
CA TYR A 4 11.58 3.19 5.72
C TYR A 4 10.06 3.26 5.83
N GLU A 5 9.55 4.18 6.63
CA GLU A 5 8.12 4.48 6.66
C GLU A 5 7.87 5.83 6.01
N THR A 6 6.90 5.85 5.10
CA THR A 6 6.43 7.07 4.45
C THR A 6 4.93 7.07 4.37
N VAL A 7 4.39 8.27 4.31
CA VAL A 7 2.97 8.58 4.18
C VAL A 7 2.74 9.55 3.04
N ASN A 8 3.82 9.94 2.36
CA ASN A 8 3.79 10.88 1.27
C ASN A 8 3.33 10.14 0.02
N HIS A 9 2.18 10.54 -0.51
CA HIS A 9 1.51 9.88 -1.63
C HIS A 9 2.43 9.79 -2.86
N GLU A 10 3.18 10.84 -3.16
CA GLU A 10 4.10 10.85 -4.31
C GLU A 10 5.23 9.84 -4.14
N GLN A 11 5.80 9.74 -2.94
CA GLN A 11 6.87 8.80 -2.64
C GLN A 11 6.40 7.35 -2.75
N ILE A 12 5.20 7.04 -2.23
CA ILE A 12 4.59 5.72 -2.34
C ILE A 12 4.34 5.38 -3.81
N ARG A 13 3.77 6.31 -4.57
CA ARG A 13 3.49 6.14 -5.99
C ARG A 13 4.77 5.86 -6.78
N SER A 14 5.80 6.69 -6.61
CA SER A 14 7.08 6.52 -7.32
C SER A 14 7.75 5.20 -6.96
N TRP A 15 7.71 4.79 -5.70
CA TRP A 15 8.27 3.51 -5.26
C TRP A 15 7.51 2.33 -5.87
N CYS A 16 6.17 2.34 -5.78
CA CYS A 16 5.34 1.31 -6.39
C CYS A 16 5.58 1.20 -7.89
N GLN A 17 5.58 2.31 -8.62
CA GLN A 17 5.85 2.32 -10.06
C GLN A 17 7.25 1.79 -10.40
N ALA A 18 8.28 2.17 -9.64
CA ALA A 18 9.65 1.69 -9.83
C ALA A 18 9.79 0.18 -9.57
N SER A 19 9.01 -0.36 -8.63
CA SER A 19 8.97 -1.80 -8.32
C SER A 19 7.97 -2.59 -9.18
N GLY A 20 7.22 -1.93 -10.08
CA GLY A 20 6.21 -2.57 -10.90
C GLY A 20 4.92 -2.93 -10.14
N TYR A 21 4.69 -2.27 -9.01
CA TYR A 21 3.46 -2.38 -8.23
C TYR A 21 2.41 -1.38 -8.67
N TRP A 22 1.14 -1.76 -8.51
CA TRP A 22 -0.01 -0.94 -8.85
C TRP A 22 -1.02 -0.86 -7.70
N PRO A 23 -1.75 0.27 -7.58
CA PRO A 23 -2.82 0.41 -6.62
C PRO A 23 -3.96 -0.56 -6.97
N ALA A 24 -4.49 -1.21 -5.95
CA ALA A 24 -5.62 -2.10 -6.10
C ALA A 24 -6.52 -2.03 -4.85
N SER A 25 -7.70 -2.61 -4.94
CA SER A 25 -8.58 -2.82 -3.80
C SER A 25 -9.10 -4.24 -3.76
N LEU A 26 -9.58 -4.66 -2.59
CA LEU A 26 -10.35 -5.88 -2.51
C LEU A 26 -11.71 -5.72 -3.20
N PRO A 27 -12.19 -6.75 -3.91
CA PRO A 27 -13.45 -6.70 -4.63
C PRO A 27 -14.61 -6.52 -3.65
N GLY A 28 -15.45 -5.52 -3.92
CA GLY A 28 -16.58 -5.16 -3.05
C GLY A 28 -16.20 -4.46 -1.74
N GLN A 29 -14.92 -4.13 -1.52
CA GLN A 29 -14.46 -3.32 -0.39
C GLN A 29 -13.45 -2.26 -0.86
N PRO A 30 -13.92 -1.14 -1.44
CA PRO A 30 -13.04 -0.06 -1.89
C PRO A 30 -12.20 0.51 -0.74
N ASP A 31 -12.72 0.49 0.49
CA ASP A 31 -11.97 0.92 1.67
C ASP A 31 -10.76 0.02 1.97
N ARG A 32 -10.78 -1.25 1.55
CA ARG A 32 -9.65 -2.16 1.75
C ARG A 32 -8.70 -2.09 0.57
N ILE A 33 -7.85 -1.07 0.62
CA ILE A 33 -6.76 -0.90 -0.33
C ILE A 33 -5.70 -2.00 -0.22
N ARG A 34 -5.18 -2.39 -1.38
CA ARG A 34 -4.10 -3.35 -1.57
C ARG A 34 -3.13 -2.81 -2.62
N VAL A 35 -1.98 -3.44 -2.72
CA VAL A 35 -0.99 -3.12 -3.75
C VAL A 35 -0.76 -4.40 -4.54
N GLY A 36 -1.17 -4.37 -5.80
CA GLY A 36 -0.98 -5.46 -6.75
C GLY A 36 0.43 -5.46 -7.34
N GLY A 37 0.81 -6.59 -7.94
CA GLY A 37 2.12 -6.78 -8.57
C GLY A 37 3.17 -7.45 -7.69
N SER A 38 2.88 -7.65 -6.40
CA SER A 38 3.68 -8.56 -5.59
C SER A 38 3.46 -10.00 -6.06
N LYS A 39 4.51 -10.81 -6.16
CA LYS A 39 4.41 -12.25 -6.47
C LYS A 39 3.63 -13.03 -5.41
N PHE A 40 3.36 -12.40 -4.27
CA PHE A 40 2.53 -12.87 -3.17
C PHE A 40 1.12 -12.28 -3.16
N ALA A 41 0.79 -11.38 -4.09
CA ALA A 41 -0.60 -11.04 -4.33
C ALA A 41 -1.25 -12.31 -4.89
N GLU A 42 -2.00 -12.99 -4.02
CA GLU A 42 -2.78 -14.17 -4.38
C GLU A 42 -3.59 -13.90 -5.67
N PRO A 43 -3.96 -14.94 -6.42
CA PRO A 43 -4.85 -14.80 -7.58
C PRO A 43 -6.27 -14.33 -7.21
N GLU A 44 -6.47 -13.81 -6.00
CA GLU A 44 -7.67 -13.08 -5.63
C GLU A 44 -7.87 -11.92 -6.61
N ALA A 45 -9.12 -11.75 -7.03
CA ALA A 45 -9.55 -10.74 -7.99
C ALA A 45 -9.41 -9.33 -7.38
N LEU A 46 -8.19 -8.82 -7.32
CA LEU A 46 -7.92 -7.44 -6.99
C LEU A 46 -8.53 -6.55 -8.05
N GLU A 47 -9.38 -5.61 -7.64
CA GLU A 47 -9.90 -4.60 -8.55
C GLU A 47 -8.85 -3.51 -8.73
N LEU A 48 -8.61 -3.15 -9.99
CA LEU A 48 -7.70 -2.05 -10.31
C LEU A 48 -8.32 -0.76 -9.77
N LEU A 49 -7.62 -0.14 -8.82
CA LEU A 49 -8.07 1.08 -8.16
C LEU A 49 -7.27 2.26 -8.69
N ASP A 50 -7.88 3.45 -8.79
CA ASP A 50 -7.11 4.65 -9.08
C ASP A 50 -6.26 5.04 -7.87
N TRP A 51 -5.10 5.67 -8.14
CA TRP A 51 -4.26 6.22 -7.07
C TRP A 51 -5.03 7.22 -6.21
N GLY A 52 -5.93 8.02 -6.80
CA GLY A 52 -6.76 8.98 -6.06
C GLY A 52 -7.59 8.32 -4.95
N ASP A 53 -8.39 7.32 -5.31
CA ASP A 53 -9.21 6.54 -4.35
C ASP A 53 -8.35 5.74 -3.38
N TRP A 54 -7.22 5.20 -3.86
CA TRP A 54 -6.28 4.47 -3.01
C TRP A 54 -5.73 5.35 -1.90
N PHE A 55 -5.24 6.55 -2.24
CA PHE A 55 -4.70 7.49 -1.27
C PHE A 55 -5.77 8.05 -0.35
N LYS A 56 -6.99 8.22 -0.85
CA LYS A 56 -8.12 8.64 -0.02
C LYS A 56 -8.37 7.62 1.09
N ALA A 57 -8.54 6.34 0.75
CA ALA A 57 -8.72 5.29 1.74
C ALA A 57 -7.49 5.09 2.65
N PHE A 58 -6.28 5.30 2.13
CA PHE A 58 -5.03 5.29 2.91
C PHE A 58 -5.02 6.38 4.00
N ASP A 59 -5.40 7.60 3.64
CA ASP A 59 -5.46 8.75 4.54
C ASP A 59 -6.62 8.64 5.54
N GLU A 60 -7.81 8.25 5.06
CA GLU A 60 -9.00 8.01 5.91
C GLU A 60 -8.73 6.98 7.01
N ARG A 61 -7.91 5.97 6.71
CA ARG A 61 -7.52 4.92 7.68
C ARG A 61 -6.27 5.26 8.48
N GLN A 62 -5.68 6.43 8.24
CA GLN A 62 -4.42 6.87 8.83
C GLN A 62 -3.35 5.78 8.74
N LEU A 63 -3.17 5.21 7.56
CA LEU A 63 -2.14 4.19 7.31
C LEU A 63 -0.77 4.83 7.11
N LYS A 64 0.27 4.01 7.25
CA LYS A 64 1.65 4.32 6.88
C LYS A 64 2.19 3.20 5.99
N PHE A 65 2.96 3.60 4.98
CA PHE A 65 3.58 2.70 4.04
C PHE A 65 4.99 2.40 4.51
N VAL A 66 5.22 1.17 4.97
CA VAL A 66 6.53 0.71 5.44
C VAL A 66 7.14 -0.13 4.35
N TYR A 67 8.35 0.18 3.91
CA TYR A 67 8.99 -0.54 2.82
C TYR A 67 10.50 -0.68 3.01
N ASP A 68 11.06 -1.73 2.41
CA ASP A 68 12.48 -2.03 2.42
C ASP A 68 13.01 -2.04 0.98
N PRO A 69 13.79 -1.03 0.57
CA PRO A 69 14.32 -0.93 -0.79
C PRO A 69 15.38 -2.01 -1.09
N THR A 70 16.00 -2.61 -0.08
CA THR A 70 17.03 -3.64 -0.27
C THR A 70 16.40 -5.01 -0.56
N LYS A 71 15.28 -5.31 0.09
CA LYS A 71 14.60 -6.60 -0.02
C LYS A 71 13.37 -6.58 -0.93
N GLY A 72 12.86 -5.40 -1.30
CA GLY A 72 11.68 -5.28 -2.16
C GLY A 72 10.39 -5.77 -1.51
N TRP A 73 10.29 -5.69 -0.17
CA TRP A 73 9.04 -5.94 0.54
C TRP A 73 8.46 -4.62 1.06
N PHE A 74 7.15 -4.59 1.19
CA PHE A 74 6.41 -3.49 1.78
C PHE A 74 5.30 -4.04 2.67
N ASP A 75 4.80 -3.18 3.55
CA ASP A 75 3.71 -3.44 4.47
C ASP A 75 2.89 -2.15 4.69
N LEU A 76 1.59 -2.30 4.86
CA LEU A 76 0.68 -1.20 5.18
C LEU A 76 0.30 -1.31 6.65
N GLN A 77 0.80 -0.40 7.46
CA GLN A 77 0.55 -0.41 8.91
C GLN A 77 -0.40 0.71 9.29
N SER A 78 -1.27 0.47 10.26
CA SER A 78 -2.07 1.55 10.84
C SER A 78 -1.19 2.42 11.74
N ARG A 79 -1.24 3.75 11.58
CA ARG A 79 -0.55 4.68 12.49
C ARG A 79 -1.13 4.62 13.91
N ASN A 80 -2.39 4.23 14.02
CA ASN A 80 -3.09 4.07 15.30
C ASN A 80 -2.81 2.69 15.95
N VAL A 81 -1.53 2.37 16.15
CA VAL A 81 -1.17 1.29 17.08
C VAL A 81 -1.54 1.82 18.47
N ARG A 82 -2.63 1.32 19.03
CA ARG A 82 -3.01 1.60 20.42
C ARG A 82 -1.79 1.35 21.30
N PRO A 83 -1.34 2.32 22.12
CA PRO A 83 -0.46 1.99 23.22
C PRO A 83 -1.28 1.14 24.19
N ASP A 84 -0.89 -0.11 24.39
CA ASP A 84 -1.24 -0.87 25.59
C ASP A 84 -0.31 -0.40 26.73
#